data_AF-A0A6I5R810-F1
#
_entry.id   AF-A0A6I5R810-F1
#
_cell.length_a   1.000
_cell.length_b   1.000
_cell.length_c   1.000
_cell.angle_alpha   90.00
_cell.angle_beta   90.00
_cell.angle_gamma   90.00
#
_symmetry.space_group_name_H-M   'P 1'
#
loop_
_entity.id
_entity.type
_entity.pdbx_description
1 polymer ?
#
loop_
_entity_poly.entity_id
_entity_poly.type
_entity_poly.pdbx_seq_one_letter_code
_entity_poly.pdbx_strand_id
1 'polypeptide(L)'
;MSDRRPSSADSPRPRPSKVRPQRRNARRFGSDRPQSKRTSGRKPSGTYKGDRVSTSKPARPVKPIKPIKSAKPAHSYPDTEIASRNFQSESPDLIYGRHSIEAALENKRPLNRLWINSRYRYDGRFLALINQAKANGVVIDEADPRRLNQIAQGQNHQGIIAQVAAYDYWDLDALITHAKTQSHRPVLLAADSITDPHNLGAIIRSAEALGAQGLVIPQRRAAGVTSTVTKVAAGAVEHFPIARVVNLRRALEALKAENFWIYGLSAEASHSIHTVQFTDATVLVVGAEGDGLSMGVQQSCDSLVSIPLAGKTPSLNASVATGMALYEIYRQQWAGRINLNTLQKAK
;
A
#
# COMPACT_ATOMS: atom_id res chain seq x y z
N MET A 1 -38.42 -30.63 -59.55
CA MET A 1 -37.21 -31.01 -58.78
C MET A 1 -36.02 -30.75 -59.68
N SER A 2 -35.35 -29.64 -59.45
CA SER A 2 -34.52 -28.93 -60.43
C SER A 2 -33.03 -29.30 -60.35
N ASP A 3 -32.49 -29.63 -61.51
CA ASP A 3 -31.07 -29.56 -61.91
C ASP A 3 -30.35 -28.30 -61.42
N ARG A 4 -29.05 -28.41 -61.14
CA ARG A 4 -28.00 -27.63 -61.84
C ARG A 4 -26.58 -28.07 -61.48
N ARG A 5 -25.77 -28.04 -62.54
CA ARG A 5 -24.35 -28.37 -62.71
C ARG A 5 -23.37 -27.57 -61.83
N PRO A 6 -22.12 -28.02 -61.70
CA PRO A 6 -21.00 -27.25 -61.15
C PRO A 6 -20.36 -26.34 -62.22
N SER A 7 -19.92 -25.14 -61.82
CA SER A 7 -19.06 -24.22 -62.59
C SER A 7 -18.00 -23.66 -61.63
N SER A 8 -16.77 -24.16 -61.66
CA SER A 8 -15.64 -23.67 -62.48
C SER A 8 -15.10 -22.30 -62.07
N ALA A 9 -13.82 -22.34 -61.65
CA ALA A 9 -12.77 -21.35 -61.88
C ALA A 9 -12.90 -19.98 -61.23
N ASP A 10 -12.05 -19.71 -60.23
CA ASP A 10 -11.02 -18.70 -60.50
C ASP A 10 -9.70 -19.01 -59.77
N SER A 11 -8.61 -18.70 -60.47
CA SER A 11 -7.25 -19.16 -60.22
C SER A 11 -6.46 -18.24 -59.27
N PRO A 12 -5.38 -18.73 -58.65
CA PRO A 12 -4.57 -18.00 -57.68
C PRO A 12 -3.44 -17.22 -58.37
N ARG A 13 -3.13 -15.99 -57.92
CA ARG A 13 -1.90 -15.23 -58.25
C ARG A 13 -1.85 -13.88 -57.51
N PRO A 14 -0.69 -13.22 -57.36
CA PRO A 14 0.58 -13.72 -56.82
C PRO A 14 1.23 -12.71 -55.83
N ARG A 15 2.22 -13.17 -55.05
CA ARG A 15 3.23 -12.26 -54.48
C ARG A 15 4.17 -11.77 -55.60
N PRO A 16 4.70 -10.55 -55.51
CA PRO A 16 6.02 -10.27 -56.05
C PRO A 16 7.01 -9.85 -54.97
N SER A 17 8.14 -10.53 -55.00
CA SER A 17 9.37 -10.30 -54.25
C SER A 17 10.25 -9.22 -54.88
N LYS A 18 10.94 -8.47 -54.02
CA LYS A 18 12.33 -7.94 -54.13
C LYS A 18 12.87 -7.60 -55.52
N VAL A 19 13.27 -6.34 -55.76
CA VAL A 19 14.61 -5.96 -56.29
C VAL A 19 15.01 -4.56 -55.81
N ARG A 20 16.28 -4.44 -55.41
CA ARG A 20 17.05 -3.27 -54.96
C ARG A 20 17.53 -2.44 -56.17
N PRO A 21 17.88 -1.15 -55.98
CA PRO A 21 19.24 -0.77 -56.39
C PRO A 21 20.02 -0.02 -55.30
N GLN A 22 21.34 -0.08 -55.48
CA GLN A 22 22.38 0.28 -54.53
C GLN A 22 22.83 1.75 -54.59
N ARG A 23 23.37 2.18 -53.43
CA ARG A 23 24.55 3.03 -53.21
C ARG A 23 24.48 4.51 -53.59
N ARG A 24 24.58 5.34 -52.53
CA ARG A 24 25.69 6.31 -52.38
C ARG A 24 25.93 6.60 -50.88
N ASN A 25 27.18 6.39 -50.46
CA ASN A 25 28.03 7.11 -49.49
C ASN A 25 27.35 8.10 -48.53
N ALA A 26 27.78 8.38 -47.31
CA ALA A 26 28.80 7.91 -46.38
C ALA A 26 28.67 8.85 -45.15
N ARG A 27 29.16 8.42 -43.98
CA ARG A 27 29.60 9.26 -42.84
C ARG A 27 28.56 9.89 -41.91
N ARG A 28 28.78 9.53 -40.63
CA ARG A 28 28.85 10.35 -39.41
C ARG A 28 27.57 10.54 -38.58
N PHE A 29 27.60 9.83 -37.44
CA PHE A 29 27.03 10.19 -36.15
C PHE A 29 27.07 11.71 -35.87
N GLY A 30 25.92 12.27 -35.50
CA GLY A 30 25.77 13.59 -34.91
C GLY A 30 24.80 13.49 -33.73
N SER A 31 25.37 13.37 -32.54
CA SER A 31 24.67 13.48 -31.26
C SER A 31 24.55 14.95 -30.88
N ASP A 32 23.33 15.45 -30.73
CA ASP A 32 23.07 16.76 -30.13
C ASP A 32 23.35 16.70 -28.62
N ARG A 33 24.51 17.24 -28.24
CA ARG A 33 24.89 17.55 -26.86
C ARG A 33 25.74 18.82 -26.90
N PRO A 34 25.28 19.96 -26.37
CA PRO A 34 26.13 21.16 -26.31
C PRO A 34 27.15 21.00 -25.18
N GLN A 35 28.43 20.88 -25.53
CA GLN A 35 29.56 21.01 -24.61
C GLN A 35 30.03 22.46 -24.55
N SER A 36 30.20 22.98 -23.34
CA SER A 36 30.90 24.24 -23.07
C SER A 36 32.40 24.10 -23.37
N LYS A 37 32.95 25.03 -24.14
CA LYS A 37 34.39 25.10 -24.43
C LYS A 37 35.11 25.88 -23.34
N ARG A 38 36.16 25.27 -22.79
CA ARG A 38 37.26 25.96 -22.07
C ARG A 38 38.11 26.71 -23.08
N THR A 39 38.52 27.93 -22.75
CA THR A 39 39.71 28.58 -23.31
C THR A 39 40.62 29.03 -22.18
N SER A 40 41.88 28.62 -22.31
CA SER A 40 43.05 28.95 -21.49
C SER A 40 43.47 30.41 -21.62
N GLY A 41 43.94 31.04 -20.54
CA GLY A 41 44.58 32.36 -20.59
C GLY A 41 45.33 32.69 -19.30
N ARG A 42 46.57 33.19 -19.46
CA ARG A 42 47.61 33.49 -18.46
C ARG A 42 47.40 34.91 -17.85
N LYS A 43 47.72 35.08 -16.55
CA LYS A 43 48.15 36.27 -15.72
C LYS A 43 48.00 37.71 -16.32
N PRO A 44 47.73 38.80 -15.54
CA PRO A 44 48.58 39.23 -14.41
C PRO A 44 47.97 40.09 -13.27
N SER A 45 48.85 40.39 -12.31
CA SER A 45 48.82 41.31 -11.16
C SER A 45 48.87 42.81 -11.52
N GLY A 46 48.33 43.68 -10.63
CA GLY A 46 48.66 45.12 -10.50
C GLY A 46 47.44 46.06 -10.53
N THR A 47 47.03 46.67 -9.40
CA THR A 47 47.38 48.02 -8.87
C THR A 47 46.58 49.19 -9.47
N TYR A 48 45.86 49.96 -8.61
CA TYR A 48 45.88 51.44 -8.43
C TYR A 48 44.72 51.87 -7.46
N LYS A 49 44.99 52.42 -6.25
CA LYS A 49 45.24 53.83 -5.83
C LYS A 49 44.02 54.76 -5.92
N GLY A 50 43.40 55.12 -4.78
CA GLY A 50 43.35 56.50 -4.20
C GLY A 50 41.86 56.86 -3.97
N ASP A 51 41.36 57.55 -2.95
CA ASP A 51 41.93 58.52 -2.02
C ASP A 51 41.26 58.51 -0.64
N ARG A 52 42.03 58.97 0.36
CA ARG A 52 41.64 59.19 1.75
C ARG A 52 40.98 60.57 1.91
N VAL A 53 39.98 60.67 2.78
CA VAL A 53 39.86 61.77 3.75
C VAL A 53 39.54 61.17 5.12
N SER A 54 40.45 61.40 6.07
CA SER A 54 40.30 61.06 7.49
C SER A 54 39.77 62.26 8.26
N THR A 55 38.88 62.04 9.23
CA THR A 55 38.90 62.82 10.47
C THR A 55 38.82 61.89 11.67
N SER A 56 39.75 62.14 12.59
CA SER A 56 40.16 61.35 13.75
C SER A 56 39.30 61.63 14.98
N LYS A 57 38.85 60.58 15.69
CA LYS A 57 38.58 60.63 17.14
C LYS A 57 39.03 59.31 17.81
N PRO A 58 39.62 59.36 19.03
CA PRO A 58 40.27 58.22 19.65
C PRO A 58 39.28 57.19 20.22
N ALA A 59 39.65 55.92 20.15
CA ALA A 59 38.89 54.79 20.67
C ALA A 59 38.78 54.84 22.21
N ARG A 60 37.54 54.79 22.74
CA ARG A 60 37.27 54.52 24.16
C ARG A 60 37.61 53.05 24.47
N PRO A 61 38.25 52.74 25.61
CA PRO A 61 38.46 51.35 26.01
C PRO A 61 37.12 50.69 26.35
N VAL A 62 36.80 49.60 25.66
CA VAL A 62 35.65 48.75 25.97
C VAL A 62 35.95 48.02 27.29
N LYS A 63 35.19 48.33 28.34
CA LYS A 63 35.25 47.61 29.62
C LYS A 63 34.75 46.17 29.43
N PRO A 64 35.38 45.15 30.03
CA PRO A 64 34.89 43.78 29.95
C PRO A 64 33.53 43.67 30.65
N ILE A 65 32.54 43.14 29.94
CA ILE A 65 31.21 42.82 30.48
C ILE A 65 31.39 41.63 31.45
N LYS A 66 31.05 41.83 32.72
CA LYS A 66 31.03 40.74 33.72
C LYS A 66 29.92 39.75 33.37
N PRO A 67 30.14 38.42 33.49
CA PRO A 67 29.10 37.45 33.23
C PRO A 67 27.96 37.62 34.24
N ILE A 68 26.75 37.77 33.73
CA ILE A 68 25.52 37.78 34.53
C ILE A 68 25.37 36.38 35.13
N LYS A 69 25.40 36.29 36.46
CA LYS A 69 25.05 35.06 37.19
C LYS A 69 23.58 34.79 36.94
N SER A 70 23.27 33.76 36.16
CA SER A 70 21.91 33.25 36.01
C SER A 70 21.44 32.68 37.35
N ALA A 71 20.48 33.34 37.98
CA ALA A 71 19.73 32.77 39.08
C ALA A 71 18.93 31.58 38.54
N LYS A 72 19.19 30.39 39.07
CA LYS A 72 18.39 29.18 38.77
C LYS A 72 16.96 29.42 39.27
N PRO A 73 15.91 29.24 38.45
CA PRO A 73 14.55 29.22 38.98
C PRO A 73 14.40 27.99 39.88
N ALA A 74 14.02 28.24 41.13
CA ALA A 74 13.66 27.23 42.11
C ALA A 74 12.24 26.73 41.84
N HIS A 75 12.11 25.84 40.85
CA HIS A 75 10.98 24.92 40.77
C HIS A 75 11.54 23.53 40.50
N SER A 76 11.69 22.77 41.58
CA SER A 76 11.93 21.33 41.55
C SER A 76 10.69 20.66 40.99
N TYR A 77 10.76 20.23 39.73
CA TYR A 77 9.88 19.16 39.27
C TYR A 77 10.22 17.93 40.10
N PRO A 78 9.25 17.16 40.61
CA PRO A 78 9.57 15.85 41.13
C PRO A 78 10.27 15.11 39.99
N ASP A 79 11.42 14.50 40.27
CA ASP A 79 12.07 13.51 39.42
C ASP A 79 11.03 12.41 39.21
N THR A 80 10.16 12.62 38.22
CA THR A 80 9.43 11.55 37.62
C THR A 80 10.54 10.84 36.90
N GLU A 81 11.06 9.78 37.54
CA GLU A 81 11.75 8.73 36.83
C GLU A 81 10.89 8.47 35.60
N ILE A 82 11.29 9.07 34.48
CA ILE A 82 10.99 8.54 33.17
C ILE A 82 11.83 7.28 33.20
N ALA A 83 11.27 6.27 33.89
CA ALA A 83 11.55 4.89 33.65
C ALA A 83 11.62 4.83 32.15
N SER A 84 12.85 4.66 31.68
CA SER A 84 13.17 4.25 30.34
C SER A 84 12.38 2.97 30.24
N ARG A 85 11.12 3.09 29.81
CA ARG A 85 10.31 1.97 29.40
C ARG A 85 11.12 1.48 28.23
N ASN A 86 11.95 0.48 28.54
CA ASN A 86 12.38 -0.50 27.58
C ASN A 86 11.09 -0.86 26.83
N PHE A 87 10.90 -0.24 25.68
CA PHE A 87 10.14 -0.87 24.62
C PHE A 87 10.99 -2.10 24.28
N GLN A 88 10.83 -3.15 25.09
CA GLN A 88 11.06 -4.51 24.64
C GLN A 88 10.02 -4.71 23.56
N SER A 89 10.35 -4.23 22.36
CA SER A 89 9.64 -4.50 21.13
C SER A 89 10.01 -5.92 20.71
N GLU A 90 9.59 -6.90 21.53
CA GLU A 90 9.33 -8.19 20.96
C GLU A 90 8.22 -7.96 19.93
N SER A 91 8.56 -8.11 18.67
CA SER A 91 7.54 -8.33 17.65
C SER A 91 7.14 -9.79 17.83
N PRO A 92 6.06 -10.11 18.58
CA PRO A 92 5.79 -11.50 19.02
C PRO A 92 5.55 -12.44 17.83
N ASP A 93 5.37 -11.85 16.63
CA ASP A 93 5.07 -12.57 15.41
C ASP A 93 6.31 -12.85 14.54
N LEU A 94 7.52 -12.43 14.92
CA LEU A 94 8.72 -12.63 14.08
C LEU A 94 9.61 -13.75 14.61
N ILE A 95 9.97 -14.68 13.73
CA ILE A 95 10.93 -15.75 13.96
C ILE A 95 12.17 -15.48 13.10
N TYR A 96 13.34 -15.64 13.70
CA TYR A 96 14.63 -15.31 13.08
C TYR A 96 15.51 -16.54 12.90
N GLY A 97 16.31 -16.52 11.83
CA GLY A 97 17.31 -17.55 11.57
C GLY A 97 16.74 -18.83 10.99
N ARG A 98 17.61 -19.61 10.34
CA ARG A 98 17.20 -20.77 9.54
C ARG A 98 16.52 -21.84 10.39
N HIS A 99 17.16 -22.25 11.49
CA HIS A 99 16.70 -23.36 12.34
C HIS A 99 15.32 -23.11 12.97
N SER A 100 15.10 -21.89 13.47
CA SER A 100 13.82 -21.52 14.07
C SER A 100 12.68 -21.57 13.05
N ILE A 101 12.95 -21.20 11.80
CA ILE A 101 11.98 -21.24 10.70
C ILE A 101 11.75 -22.68 10.22
N GLU A 102 12.80 -23.50 10.14
CA GLU A 102 12.67 -24.95 9.84
C GLU A 102 11.79 -25.63 10.88
N ALA A 103 12.09 -25.44 12.17
CA ALA A 103 11.28 -26.00 13.25
C ALA A 103 9.82 -25.51 13.20
N ALA A 104 9.59 -24.24 12.85
CA ALA A 104 8.23 -23.72 12.68
C ALA A 104 7.48 -24.42 11.53
N LEU A 105 8.15 -24.62 10.39
CA LEU A 105 7.58 -25.30 9.23
C LEU A 105 7.33 -26.80 9.49
N GLU A 106 8.25 -27.48 10.17
CA GLU A 106 8.12 -28.89 10.58
C GLU A 106 6.94 -29.11 11.52
N ASN A 107 6.76 -28.21 12.50
CA ASN A 107 5.63 -28.23 13.43
C ASN A 107 4.33 -27.67 12.82
N LYS A 108 4.29 -27.41 11.50
CA LYS A 108 3.14 -26.85 10.77
C LYS A 108 2.61 -25.55 11.38
N ARG A 109 3.47 -24.76 12.02
CA ARG A 109 3.10 -23.44 12.52
C ARG A 109 2.80 -22.55 11.31
N PRO A 110 1.62 -21.92 11.23
CA PRO A 110 1.25 -21.15 10.06
C PRO A 110 2.14 -19.91 9.97
N LEU A 111 2.73 -19.68 8.80
CA LEU A 111 3.57 -18.52 8.52
C LEU A 111 2.87 -17.62 7.50
N ASN A 112 2.89 -16.32 7.76
CA ASN A 112 2.27 -15.33 6.89
C ASN A 112 3.22 -14.95 5.72
N ARG A 113 4.47 -14.64 6.06
CA ARG A 113 5.46 -14.10 5.12
C ARG A 113 6.88 -14.51 5.53
N LEU A 114 7.76 -14.66 4.55
CA LEU A 114 9.16 -14.95 4.74
C LEU A 114 9.99 -13.95 3.94
N TRP A 115 10.87 -13.23 4.63
CA TRP A 115 11.87 -12.36 4.01
C TRP A 115 13.21 -13.07 3.97
N ILE A 116 13.85 -13.07 2.80
CA ILE A 116 15.17 -13.65 2.62
C ILE A 116 16.11 -12.66 1.93
N ASN A 117 17.38 -12.69 2.32
CA ASN A 117 18.42 -11.98 1.61
C ASN A 117 18.51 -12.50 0.16
N SER A 118 18.51 -11.60 -0.83
CA SER A 118 18.63 -11.97 -2.25
C SER A 118 19.81 -12.90 -2.54
N ARG A 119 20.92 -12.79 -1.79
CA ARG A 119 22.09 -13.67 -1.93
C ARG A 119 21.81 -15.13 -1.55
N TYR A 120 20.84 -15.37 -0.66
CA TYR A 120 20.51 -16.70 -0.16
C TYR A 120 19.30 -17.32 -0.85
N ARG A 121 18.61 -16.58 -1.73
CA ARG A 121 17.41 -17.05 -2.43
C ARG A 121 17.61 -18.35 -3.22
N TYR A 122 18.80 -18.53 -3.80
CA TYR A 122 19.16 -19.69 -4.62
C TYR A 122 20.26 -20.55 -3.99
N ASP A 123 20.63 -20.27 -2.74
CA ASP A 123 21.60 -21.06 -1.99
C ASP A 123 20.97 -22.40 -1.61
N GLY A 124 21.65 -23.51 -1.89
CA GLY A 124 21.15 -24.86 -1.62
C GLY A 124 20.77 -25.09 -0.16
N ARG A 125 21.41 -24.37 0.78
CA ARG A 125 21.10 -24.45 2.22
C ARG A 125 19.74 -23.88 2.58
N PHE A 126 19.21 -22.95 1.79
CA PHE A 126 17.92 -22.30 2.03
C PHE A 126 16.85 -22.77 1.05
N LEU A 127 17.23 -23.33 -0.10
CA LEU A 127 16.30 -23.67 -1.17
C LEU A 127 15.22 -24.67 -0.73
N ALA A 128 15.58 -25.69 0.06
CA ALA A 128 14.62 -26.66 0.60
C ALA A 128 13.56 -25.98 1.48
N LEU A 129 14.02 -25.15 2.43
CA LEU A 129 13.17 -24.36 3.33
C LEU A 129 12.24 -23.42 2.55
N ILE A 130 12.76 -22.69 1.55
CA ILE A 130 11.97 -21.77 0.73
C ILE A 130 10.90 -22.53 -0.05
N ASN A 131 11.24 -23.69 -0.63
CA ASN A 131 10.29 -24.50 -1.37
C ASN A 131 9.18 -25.05 -0.47
N GLN A 132 9.52 -25.51 0.73
CA GLN A 132 8.56 -25.95 1.74
C GLN A 132 7.63 -24.80 2.17
N ALA A 133 8.19 -23.62 2.48
CA ALA A 133 7.40 -22.45 2.82
C ALA A 133 6.44 -22.06 1.67
N LYS A 134 6.92 -22.09 0.43
CA LYS A 134 6.10 -21.80 -0.75
C LYS A 134 4.99 -22.84 -0.96
N ALA A 135 5.26 -24.12 -0.72
CA ALA A 135 4.25 -25.18 -0.79
C ALA A 135 3.14 -24.97 0.26
N ASN A 136 3.48 -24.43 1.42
CA ASN A 136 2.54 -24.06 2.48
C ASN A 136 1.84 -22.70 2.23
N GLY A 137 1.99 -22.10 1.04
CA GLY A 137 1.33 -20.83 0.69
C GLY A 137 1.93 -19.58 1.34
N VAL A 138 3.16 -19.67 1.88
CA VAL A 138 3.86 -18.53 2.48
C VAL A 138 4.36 -17.58 1.39
N VAL A 139 4.17 -16.28 1.58
CA VAL A 139 4.69 -15.26 0.67
C VAL A 139 6.19 -15.09 0.89
N ILE A 140 6.97 -15.33 -0.16
CA ILE A 140 8.43 -15.16 -0.11
C ILE A 140 8.80 -13.82 -0.75
N ASP A 141 9.40 -12.93 0.05
CA ASP A 141 9.90 -11.62 -0.37
C ASP A 141 11.43 -11.59 -0.27
N GLU A 142 12.08 -11.07 -1.31
CA GLU A 142 13.51 -10.77 -1.26
C GLU A 142 13.73 -9.40 -0.63
N ALA A 143 14.68 -9.31 0.30
CA ALA A 143 15.02 -8.07 0.99
C ALA A 143 16.53 -7.90 1.09
N ASP A 144 16.99 -6.65 1.02
CA ASP A 144 18.40 -6.33 1.26
C ASP A 144 18.76 -6.44 2.76
N PRO A 145 20.06 -6.50 3.12
CA PRO A 145 20.47 -6.57 4.53
C PRO A 145 19.96 -5.42 5.40
N ARG A 146 19.82 -4.21 4.86
CA ARG A 146 19.36 -3.03 5.63
C ARG A 146 17.89 -3.20 5.99
N ARG A 147 17.07 -3.64 5.02
CA ARG A 147 15.66 -3.92 5.23
C ARG A 147 15.44 -5.07 6.21
N LEU A 148 16.23 -6.14 6.11
CA LEU A 148 16.16 -7.24 7.07
C LEU A 148 16.52 -6.78 8.49
N ASN A 149 17.58 -6.00 8.66
CA ASN A 149 17.95 -5.43 9.97
C ASN A 149 16.85 -4.52 10.54
N GLN A 150 16.16 -3.76 9.68
CA GLN A 150 15.03 -2.92 10.08
C GLN A 150 13.84 -3.76 10.55
N ILE A 151 13.49 -4.83 9.82
CA ILE A 151 12.41 -5.76 10.19
C ILE A 151 12.75 -6.48 11.49
N ALA A 152 13.99 -6.94 11.63
CA ALA A 152 14.48 -7.63 12.82
C ALA A 152 14.69 -6.70 14.02
N GLN A 153 14.54 -5.38 13.85
CA GLN A 153 14.78 -4.37 14.89
C GLN A 153 16.16 -4.56 15.57
N GLY A 154 17.18 -4.91 14.77
CA GLY A 154 18.53 -5.16 15.26
C GLY A 154 18.82 -6.58 15.79
N GLN A 155 17.84 -7.49 15.78
CA GLN A 155 18.06 -8.90 16.14
C GLN A 155 18.86 -9.66 15.07
N ASN A 156 19.61 -10.68 15.49
CA ASN A 156 20.41 -11.50 14.57
C ASN A 156 19.51 -12.45 13.76
N HIS A 157 19.26 -12.07 12.50
CA HIS A 157 18.36 -12.81 11.60
C HIS A 157 19.06 -13.79 10.65
N GLN A 158 20.40 -13.81 10.58
CA GLN A 158 21.15 -14.72 9.70
C GLN A 158 20.72 -14.71 8.21
N GLY A 159 20.18 -13.57 7.75
CA GLY A 159 19.69 -13.39 6.37
C GLY A 159 18.29 -13.94 6.07
N ILE A 160 17.53 -14.41 7.07
CA ILE A 160 16.16 -14.89 6.89
C ILE A 160 15.26 -14.54 8.08
N ILE A 161 14.03 -14.12 7.81
CA ILE A 161 13.02 -13.76 8.82
C ILE A 161 11.70 -14.34 8.37
N ALA A 162 10.97 -15.00 9.26
CA ALA A 162 9.58 -15.39 9.03
C ALA A 162 8.66 -14.62 9.96
N GLN A 163 7.48 -14.28 9.44
CA GLN A 163 6.36 -13.80 10.22
C GLN A 163 5.38 -14.95 10.45
N VAL A 164 5.07 -15.23 11.70
CA VAL A 164 4.03 -16.17 12.13
C VAL A 164 2.67 -15.58 11.78
N ALA A 165 1.77 -16.41 11.26
CA ALA A 165 0.38 -16.04 11.08
C ALA A 165 -0.33 -16.09 12.44
N ALA A 166 -0.94 -14.98 12.84
CA ALA A 166 -1.77 -14.91 14.04
C ALA A 166 -3.26 -15.20 13.75
N TYR A 167 -3.61 -15.45 12.48
CA TYR A 167 -4.99 -15.51 12.02
C TYR A 167 -5.13 -16.49 10.84
N ASP A 168 -6.18 -17.31 10.89
CA ASP A 168 -6.56 -18.21 9.81
C ASP A 168 -7.49 -17.49 8.83
N TYR A 169 -6.98 -17.26 7.63
CA TYR A 169 -7.70 -16.54 6.59
C TYR A 169 -8.80 -17.40 5.96
N TRP A 170 -9.89 -16.73 5.60
CA TRP A 170 -10.99 -17.34 4.88
C TRP A 170 -10.67 -17.46 3.38
N ASP A 171 -11.24 -18.48 2.75
CA ASP A 171 -11.36 -18.52 1.31
C ASP A 171 -12.38 -17.49 0.83
N LEU A 172 -12.14 -16.93 -0.37
CA LEU A 172 -13.00 -15.89 -0.93
C LEU A 172 -14.45 -16.38 -1.10
N ASP A 173 -14.64 -17.60 -1.60
CA ASP A 173 -15.98 -18.17 -1.84
C ASP A 173 -16.76 -18.40 -0.54
N ALA A 174 -16.05 -18.82 0.52
CA ALA A 174 -16.61 -18.98 1.86
C ALA A 174 -17.05 -17.61 2.43
N LEU A 175 -16.22 -16.58 2.26
CA LEU A 175 -16.55 -15.21 2.68
C LEU A 175 -17.78 -14.67 1.92
N ILE A 176 -17.84 -14.88 0.61
CA ILE A 176 -18.99 -14.45 -0.23
C ILE A 176 -20.28 -15.11 0.24
N THR A 177 -20.23 -16.43 0.44
CA THR A 177 -21.39 -17.21 0.90
C THR A 177 -21.85 -16.70 2.26
N HIS A 178 -20.92 -16.55 3.20
CA HIS A 178 -21.21 -16.04 4.54
C HIS A 178 -21.88 -14.65 4.49
N ALA A 179 -21.31 -13.72 3.72
CA ALA A 179 -21.85 -12.37 3.59
C ALA A 179 -23.30 -12.35 3.08
N LYS A 180 -23.59 -13.14 2.04
CA LYS A 180 -24.94 -13.26 1.47
C LYS A 180 -25.95 -13.92 2.41
N THR A 181 -25.51 -14.81 3.30
CA THR A 181 -26.39 -15.42 4.31
C THR A 181 -26.78 -14.45 5.43
N GLN A 182 -25.91 -13.49 5.77
CA GLN A 182 -26.15 -12.56 6.88
C GLN A 182 -26.98 -11.34 6.48
N SER A 183 -26.91 -10.91 5.21
CA SER A 183 -27.59 -9.71 4.74
C SER A 183 -28.05 -9.89 3.29
N HIS A 184 -29.23 -9.34 2.98
CA HIS A 184 -29.70 -9.24 1.59
C HIS A 184 -28.91 -8.20 0.78
N ARG A 185 -28.23 -7.27 1.45
CA ARG A 185 -27.38 -6.22 0.85
C ARG A 185 -26.03 -6.20 1.57
N PRO A 186 -25.21 -7.24 1.39
CA PRO A 186 -23.94 -7.35 2.08
C PRO A 186 -22.97 -6.25 1.63
N VAL A 187 -22.15 -5.80 2.55
CA VAL A 187 -21.06 -4.85 2.34
C VAL A 187 -19.75 -5.56 2.66
N LEU A 188 -18.92 -5.74 1.64
CA LEU A 188 -17.56 -6.24 1.79
C LEU A 188 -16.57 -5.10 1.55
N LEU A 189 -15.37 -5.25 2.12
CA LEU A 189 -14.25 -4.37 1.82
C LEU A 189 -13.17 -5.09 1.03
N ALA A 190 -12.44 -4.34 0.24
CA ALA A 190 -11.24 -4.79 -0.44
C ALA A 190 -10.11 -3.77 -0.23
N ALA A 191 -9.00 -4.21 0.35
CA ALA A 191 -7.85 -3.34 0.60
C ALA A 191 -6.80 -3.49 -0.52
N ASP A 192 -6.62 -2.46 -1.33
CA ASP A 192 -5.54 -2.38 -2.31
C ASP A 192 -4.34 -1.66 -1.69
N SER A 193 -3.25 -2.41 -1.50
CA SER A 193 -1.97 -1.88 -1.03
C SER A 193 -1.96 -1.18 0.34
N ILE A 194 -2.85 -1.56 1.27
CA ILE A 194 -2.77 -1.15 2.68
C ILE A 194 -1.62 -1.89 3.38
N THR A 195 -0.49 -1.22 3.56
CA THR A 195 0.74 -1.82 4.10
C THR A 195 1.00 -1.53 5.58
N ASP A 196 0.35 -0.51 6.14
CA ASP A 196 0.48 -0.15 7.54
C ASP A 196 -0.49 -0.98 8.43
N PRO A 197 0.02 -1.74 9.42
CA PRO A 197 -0.80 -2.49 10.37
C PRO A 197 -1.78 -1.62 11.17
N HIS A 198 -1.44 -0.35 11.45
CA HIS A 198 -2.35 0.54 12.19
C HIS A 198 -3.56 0.91 11.34
N ASN A 199 -3.34 1.32 10.08
CA ASN A 199 -4.41 1.55 9.12
C ASN A 199 -5.29 0.30 8.91
N LEU A 200 -4.68 -0.89 8.72
CA LEU A 200 -5.44 -2.12 8.54
C LEU A 200 -6.31 -2.46 9.77
N GLY A 201 -5.74 -2.39 10.98
CA GLY A 201 -6.49 -2.65 12.22
C GLY A 201 -7.65 -1.67 12.44
N ALA A 202 -7.43 -0.39 12.13
CA ALA A 202 -8.47 0.63 12.21
C ALA A 202 -9.61 0.38 11.19
N ILE A 203 -9.26 0.00 9.95
CA ILE A 203 -10.23 -0.37 8.91
C ILE A 203 -11.08 -1.56 9.37
N ILE A 204 -10.46 -2.63 9.88
CA ILE A 204 -11.17 -3.81 10.38
C ILE A 204 -12.15 -3.43 11.48
N ARG A 205 -11.69 -2.62 12.45
CA ARG A 205 -12.54 -2.16 13.56
C ARG A 205 -13.73 -1.33 13.09
N SER A 206 -13.52 -0.38 12.18
CA SER A 206 -14.60 0.45 11.65
C SER A 206 -15.57 -0.37 10.80
N ALA A 207 -15.07 -1.32 10.01
CA ALA A 207 -15.88 -2.20 9.19
C ALA A 207 -16.79 -3.10 10.02
N GLU A 208 -16.23 -3.76 11.03
CA GLU A 208 -17.00 -4.61 11.96
C GLU A 208 -18.05 -3.78 12.70
N ALA A 209 -17.67 -2.65 13.29
CA ALA A 209 -18.58 -1.81 14.07
C ALA A 209 -19.73 -1.22 13.25
N LEU A 210 -19.54 -1.01 11.93
CA LEU A 210 -20.57 -0.50 11.01
C LEU A 210 -21.35 -1.64 10.32
N GLY A 211 -21.07 -2.89 10.66
CA GLY A 211 -21.81 -4.06 10.19
C GLY A 211 -21.47 -4.48 8.77
N ALA A 212 -20.23 -4.26 8.31
CA ALA A 212 -19.74 -4.92 7.10
C ALA A 212 -19.55 -6.42 7.35
N GLN A 213 -19.62 -7.23 6.29
CA GLN A 213 -19.61 -8.70 6.37
C GLN A 213 -18.21 -9.31 6.20
N GLY A 214 -17.19 -8.52 5.90
CA GLY A 214 -15.81 -8.98 5.86
C GLY A 214 -14.89 -8.15 4.97
N LEU A 215 -13.63 -8.57 4.91
CA LEU A 215 -12.55 -7.86 4.23
C LEU A 215 -11.70 -8.81 3.37
N VAL A 216 -11.40 -8.38 2.15
CA VAL A 216 -10.48 -9.05 1.24
C VAL A 216 -9.15 -8.29 1.22
N ILE A 217 -8.04 -8.99 1.48
CA ILE A 217 -6.69 -8.42 1.39
C ILE A 217 -5.81 -9.24 0.43
N PRO A 218 -4.91 -8.60 -0.35
CA PRO A 218 -3.95 -9.33 -1.17
C PRO A 218 -2.82 -9.92 -0.32
N GLN A 219 -2.24 -11.03 -0.78
CA GLN A 219 -1.07 -11.66 -0.14
C GLN A 219 0.19 -10.76 -0.15
N ARG A 220 0.34 -9.97 -1.22
CA ARG A 220 1.51 -9.12 -1.47
C ARG A 220 1.15 -7.65 -1.41
N ARG A 221 2.14 -6.83 -1.05
CA ARG A 221 2.00 -5.37 -0.90
C ARG A 221 0.87 -4.96 0.06
N ALA A 222 0.54 -5.80 1.03
CA ALA A 222 -0.39 -5.48 2.10
C ALA A 222 0.14 -5.95 3.46
N ALA A 223 -0.39 -5.35 4.52
CA ALA A 223 -0.25 -5.82 5.89
C ALA A 223 -1.03 -7.12 6.07
N GLY A 224 -0.46 -8.06 6.81
CA GLY A 224 -1.18 -9.23 7.32
C GLY A 224 -1.85 -8.93 8.66
N VAL A 225 -2.67 -9.86 9.15
CA VAL A 225 -3.24 -9.79 10.50
C VAL A 225 -2.16 -10.24 11.48
N THR A 226 -1.55 -9.26 12.13
CA THR A 226 -0.49 -9.43 13.13
C THR A 226 -1.02 -9.13 14.54
N SER A 227 -0.21 -9.36 15.56
CA SER A 227 -0.47 -8.91 16.93
C SER A 227 -0.78 -7.41 17.00
N THR A 228 -0.08 -6.57 16.22
CA THR A 228 -0.34 -5.14 16.11
C THR A 228 -1.72 -4.86 15.54
N VAL A 229 -2.09 -5.52 14.43
CA VAL A 229 -3.43 -5.37 13.83
C VAL A 229 -4.51 -5.79 14.82
N THR A 230 -4.33 -6.94 15.48
CA THR A 230 -5.27 -7.48 16.48
C THR A 230 -5.47 -6.52 17.65
N LYS A 231 -4.37 -5.95 18.16
CA LYS A 231 -4.42 -4.94 19.22
C LYS A 231 -5.16 -3.67 18.80
N VAL A 232 -4.89 -3.15 17.60
CA VAL A 232 -5.53 -1.93 17.08
C VAL A 232 -7.01 -2.18 16.77
N ALA A 233 -7.34 -3.36 16.25
CA ALA A 233 -8.69 -3.77 15.92
C ALA A 233 -9.59 -3.98 17.15
N ALA A 234 -9.01 -4.01 18.36
CA ALA A 234 -9.73 -4.09 19.64
C ALA A 234 -10.73 -5.27 19.71
N GLY A 235 -10.32 -6.45 19.22
CA GLY A 235 -11.12 -7.67 19.26
C GLY A 235 -11.99 -7.92 18.01
N ALA A 236 -12.14 -6.95 17.12
CA ALA A 236 -12.94 -7.11 15.90
C ALA A 236 -12.47 -8.28 15.01
N VAL A 237 -11.17 -8.61 15.04
CA VAL A 237 -10.58 -9.72 14.28
C VAL A 237 -11.21 -11.08 14.63
N GLU A 238 -11.73 -11.26 15.85
CA GLU A 238 -12.31 -12.53 16.31
C GLU A 238 -13.67 -12.84 15.67
N HIS A 239 -14.36 -11.81 15.15
CA HIS A 239 -15.74 -11.93 14.66
C HIS A 239 -15.91 -11.40 13.23
N PHE A 240 -14.88 -10.76 12.67
CA PHE A 240 -14.90 -10.20 11.34
C PHE A 240 -14.08 -11.07 10.38
N PRO A 241 -14.70 -11.74 9.40
CA PRO A 241 -14.00 -12.67 8.53
C PRO A 241 -13.12 -11.92 7.52
N ILE A 242 -11.86 -12.36 7.40
CA ILE A 242 -10.87 -11.76 6.51
C ILE A 242 -10.40 -12.82 5.52
N ALA A 243 -10.60 -12.57 4.23
CA ALA A 243 -10.11 -13.41 3.15
C ALA A 243 -8.79 -12.89 2.58
N ARG A 244 -7.87 -13.81 2.26
CA ARG A 244 -6.55 -13.46 1.70
C ARG A 244 -6.38 -14.03 0.31
N VAL A 245 -6.25 -13.15 -0.68
CA VAL A 245 -6.23 -13.53 -2.10
C VAL A 245 -4.86 -13.31 -2.75
N VAL A 246 -4.51 -14.14 -3.73
CA VAL A 246 -3.26 -13.99 -4.50
C VAL A 246 -3.31 -12.76 -5.40
N ASN A 247 -4.46 -12.52 -6.04
CA ASN A 247 -4.66 -11.44 -6.99
C ASN A 247 -6.00 -10.74 -6.73
N LEU A 248 -5.92 -9.49 -6.25
CA LEU A 248 -7.10 -8.70 -5.90
C LEU A 248 -8.01 -8.45 -7.10
N ARG A 249 -7.47 -8.20 -8.30
CA ARG A 249 -8.27 -7.96 -9.51
C ARG A 249 -9.15 -9.17 -9.86
N ARG A 250 -8.58 -10.37 -9.82
CA ARG A 250 -9.35 -11.60 -10.04
C ARG A 250 -10.42 -11.82 -8.97
N ALA A 251 -10.12 -11.46 -7.71
CA ALA A 251 -11.09 -11.53 -6.64
C ALA A 251 -12.27 -10.56 -6.85
N LEU A 252 -12.00 -9.34 -7.33
CA LEU A 252 -13.05 -8.37 -7.68
C LEU A 252 -13.91 -8.86 -8.85
N GLU A 253 -13.31 -9.49 -9.87
CA GLU A 253 -14.06 -10.12 -10.97
C GLU A 253 -14.97 -11.25 -10.49
N ALA A 254 -14.50 -12.09 -9.55
CA ALA A 254 -15.31 -13.13 -8.93
C ALA A 254 -16.47 -12.54 -8.10
N LEU A 255 -16.21 -11.48 -7.33
CA LEU A 255 -17.24 -10.75 -6.58
C LEU A 255 -18.33 -10.18 -7.51
N LYS A 256 -17.95 -9.63 -8.67
CA LYS A 256 -18.92 -9.17 -9.69
C LYS A 256 -19.77 -10.30 -10.25
N ALA A 257 -19.15 -11.45 -10.55
CA ALA A 257 -19.89 -12.64 -11.01
C ALA A 257 -20.92 -13.10 -9.97
N GLU A 258 -20.66 -12.81 -8.70
CA GLU A 258 -21.55 -13.05 -7.57
C GLU A 258 -22.52 -11.90 -7.28
N ASN A 259 -22.73 -10.98 -8.24
CA ASN A 259 -23.64 -9.82 -8.16
C ASN A 259 -23.28 -8.77 -7.11
N PHE A 260 -22.00 -8.62 -6.76
CA PHE A 260 -21.55 -7.44 -6.02
C PHE A 260 -21.22 -6.30 -6.97
N TRP A 261 -21.62 -5.09 -6.59
CA TRP A 261 -21.20 -3.86 -7.24
C TRP A 261 -19.93 -3.32 -6.59
N ILE A 262 -18.91 -3.03 -7.39
CA ILE A 262 -17.58 -2.66 -6.90
C ILE A 262 -17.40 -1.14 -6.97
N TYR A 263 -17.26 -0.49 -5.81
CA TYR A 263 -17.00 0.93 -5.68
C TYR A 263 -15.59 1.19 -5.20
N GLY A 264 -14.79 1.93 -5.97
CA GLY A 264 -13.45 2.35 -5.56
C GLY A 264 -13.43 3.73 -4.95
N LEU A 265 -12.78 3.90 -3.79
CA LEU A 265 -12.50 5.22 -3.23
C LEU A 265 -11.35 5.89 -3.97
N SER A 266 -11.61 7.04 -4.57
CA SER A 266 -10.59 7.89 -5.18
C SER A 266 -10.90 9.36 -4.96
N ALA A 267 -9.90 10.16 -4.61
CA ALA A 267 -10.05 11.61 -4.47
C ALA A 267 -10.36 12.30 -5.80
N GLU A 268 -9.94 11.70 -6.92
CA GLU A 268 -10.13 12.22 -8.28
C GLU A 268 -11.47 11.79 -8.91
N ALA A 269 -12.28 11.01 -8.20
CA ALA A 269 -13.55 10.53 -8.73
C ALA A 269 -14.56 11.67 -8.88
N SER A 270 -15.25 11.70 -10.02
CA SER A 270 -16.25 12.73 -10.35
C SER A 270 -17.52 12.63 -9.51
N HIS A 271 -17.86 11.44 -9.02
CA HIS A 271 -19.08 11.21 -8.26
C HIS A 271 -18.80 11.27 -6.75
N SER A 272 -19.46 12.21 -6.07
CA SER A 272 -19.43 12.23 -4.61
C SER A 272 -20.17 11.02 -4.05
N ILE A 273 -19.62 10.41 -3.00
CA ILE A 273 -20.23 9.27 -2.31
C ILE A 273 -21.67 9.54 -1.85
N HIS A 274 -22.02 10.80 -1.52
CA HIS A 274 -23.37 11.18 -1.09
C HIS A 274 -24.41 11.18 -2.23
N THR A 275 -23.95 11.23 -3.48
CA THR A 275 -24.81 11.24 -4.68
C THR A 275 -25.07 9.84 -5.23
N VAL A 276 -24.32 8.84 -4.75
CA VAL A 276 -24.42 7.46 -5.16
C VAL A 276 -25.38 6.71 -4.24
N GLN A 277 -26.24 5.89 -4.83
CA GLN A 277 -27.16 5.02 -4.09
C GLN A 277 -26.56 3.63 -3.94
N PHE A 278 -26.45 3.15 -2.70
CA PHE A 278 -25.94 1.82 -2.36
C PHE A 278 -27.11 0.85 -2.10
N THR A 279 -27.79 0.45 -3.16
CA THR A 279 -29.01 -0.39 -3.09
C THR A 279 -28.74 -1.89 -3.08
N ASP A 280 -27.58 -2.31 -3.57
CA ASP A 280 -27.25 -3.72 -3.84
C ASP A 280 -26.07 -4.19 -3.00
N ALA A 281 -25.73 -5.48 -3.15
CA ALA A 281 -24.52 -6.04 -2.58
C ALA A 281 -23.30 -5.22 -3.04
N THR A 282 -22.50 -4.75 -2.09
CA THR A 282 -21.50 -3.70 -2.32
C THR A 282 -20.12 -4.20 -1.91
N VAL A 283 -19.11 -3.93 -2.73
CA VAL A 283 -17.70 -4.04 -2.34
C VAL A 283 -17.11 -2.64 -2.38
N LEU A 284 -16.61 -2.18 -1.23
CA LEU A 284 -15.88 -0.93 -1.11
C LEU A 284 -14.37 -1.20 -1.20
N VAL A 285 -13.73 -0.67 -2.24
CA VAL A 285 -12.28 -0.82 -2.46
C VAL A 285 -11.55 0.42 -1.95
N VAL A 286 -10.56 0.21 -1.08
CA VAL A 286 -9.78 1.25 -0.44
C VAL A 286 -8.32 1.12 -0.87
N GLY A 287 -7.73 2.23 -1.32
CA GLY A 287 -6.36 2.27 -1.80
C GLY A 287 -5.33 2.65 -0.74
N ALA A 288 -4.06 2.57 -1.12
CA ALA A 288 -2.93 2.98 -0.30
C ALA A 288 -2.99 4.48 0.01
N GLU A 289 -2.37 4.87 1.11
CA GLU A 289 -2.15 6.28 1.41
C GLU A 289 -1.19 6.90 0.37
N GLY A 290 -1.53 8.08 -0.14
CA GLY A 290 -0.77 8.76 -1.19
C GLY A 290 -1.15 8.26 -2.60
N ASP A 291 -0.71 7.06 -2.97
CA ASP A 291 -0.89 6.52 -4.34
C ASP A 291 -2.35 6.13 -4.66
N GLY A 292 -3.19 5.96 -3.63
CA GLY A 292 -4.58 5.55 -3.80
C GLY A 292 -4.72 4.14 -4.36
N LEU A 293 -5.73 3.94 -5.21
CA LEU A 293 -5.98 2.66 -5.87
C LEU A 293 -5.01 2.45 -7.03
N SER A 294 -4.47 1.25 -7.17
CA SER A 294 -3.68 0.90 -8.34
C SER A 294 -4.52 0.94 -9.62
N MET A 295 -3.93 1.36 -10.74
CA MET A 295 -4.64 1.55 -12.00
C MET A 295 -5.44 0.31 -12.45
N GLY A 296 -4.88 -0.89 -12.27
CA GLY A 296 -5.59 -2.14 -12.61
C GLY A 296 -6.79 -2.42 -11.71
N VAL A 297 -6.74 -2.01 -10.45
CA VAL A 297 -7.86 -2.11 -9.51
C VAL A 297 -8.92 -1.06 -9.83
N GLN A 298 -8.52 0.19 -10.15
CA GLN A 298 -9.46 1.23 -10.59
C GLN A 298 -10.28 0.80 -11.81
N GLN A 299 -9.62 0.18 -12.81
CA GLN A 299 -10.29 -0.36 -14.01
C GLN A 299 -11.23 -1.53 -13.70
N SER A 300 -11.07 -2.17 -12.54
CA SER A 300 -11.92 -3.28 -12.10
C SER A 300 -13.10 -2.80 -11.26
N CYS A 301 -13.13 -1.54 -10.84
CA CYS A 301 -14.29 -0.95 -10.17
C CYS A 301 -15.40 -0.67 -11.19
N ASP A 302 -16.66 -0.84 -10.79
CA ASP A 302 -17.82 -0.43 -11.59
C ASP A 302 -18.06 1.08 -11.51
N SER A 303 -17.75 1.67 -10.36
CA SER A 303 -17.74 3.12 -10.17
C SER A 303 -16.60 3.55 -9.25
N LEU A 304 -16.06 4.73 -9.49
CA LEU A 304 -15.20 5.42 -8.54
C LEU A 304 -16.01 6.49 -7.81
N VAL A 305 -15.80 6.63 -6.51
CA VAL A 305 -16.49 7.63 -5.67
C VAL A 305 -15.50 8.41 -4.81
N SER A 306 -15.80 9.68 -4.59
CA SER A 306 -14.98 10.60 -3.80
C SER A 306 -15.71 11.06 -2.54
N ILE A 307 -14.92 11.33 -1.49
CA ILE A 307 -15.41 11.99 -0.28
C ILE A 307 -15.14 13.49 -0.46
N PRO A 308 -16.17 14.36 -0.52
CA PRO A 308 -15.95 15.79 -0.69
C PRO A 308 -15.15 16.39 0.48
N LEU A 309 -14.09 17.12 0.17
CA LEU A 309 -13.25 17.82 1.15
C LEU A 309 -13.38 19.33 0.92
N ALA A 310 -13.61 20.08 1.99
CA ALA A 310 -13.66 21.55 1.95
C ALA A 310 -12.29 22.21 2.25
N GLY A 311 -11.33 21.41 2.73
CA GLY A 311 -10.01 21.89 3.14
C GLY A 311 -9.00 21.98 2.00
N LYS A 312 -7.77 22.40 2.34
CA LYS A 312 -6.63 22.43 1.41
C LYS A 312 -5.91 21.08 1.26
N THR A 313 -6.17 20.14 2.16
CA THR A 313 -5.54 18.82 2.15
C THR A 313 -6.16 17.97 1.03
N PRO A 314 -5.34 17.36 0.16
CA PRO A 314 -5.83 16.67 -1.03
C PRO A 314 -6.53 15.34 -0.72
N SER A 315 -6.26 14.73 0.45
CA SER A 315 -6.77 13.41 0.80
C SER A 315 -6.91 13.23 2.32
N LEU A 316 -7.64 12.18 2.71
CA LEU A 316 -7.74 11.70 4.08
C LEU A 316 -6.85 10.47 4.27
N ASN A 317 -6.52 10.16 5.52
CA ASN A 317 -5.94 8.85 5.86
C ASN A 317 -6.89 7.72 5.43
N ALA A 318 -6.34 6.62 4.94
CA ALA A 318 -7.11 5.51 4.37
C ALA A 318 -8.16 4.94 5.36
N SER A 319 -7.81 4.80 6.65
CA SER A 319 -8.76 4.29 7.66
C SER A 319 -9.91 5.26 7.92
N VAL A 320 -9.63 6.58 7.94
CA VAL A 320 -10.64 7.62 8.12
C VAL A 320 -11.58 7.68 6.92
N ALA A 321 -11.03 7.68 5.71
CA ALA A 321 -11.82 7.65 4.47
C ALA A 321 -12.73 6.41 4.43
N THR A 322 -12.20 5.26 4.83
CA THR A 322 -12.97 4.00 4.90
C THR A 322 -14.12 4.13 5.90
N GLY A 323 -13.87 4.63 7.10
CA GLY A 323 -14.91 4.82 8.12
C GLY A 323 -16.02 5.77 7.66
N MET A 324 -15.67 6.89 7.03
CA MET A 324 -16.65 7.83 6.47
C MET A 324 -17.49 7.20 5.35
N ALA A 325 -16.84 6.44 4.47
CA ALA A 325 -17.53 5.79 3.36
C ALA A 325 -18.49 4.69 3.84
N LEU A 326 -18.02 3.83 4.76
CA LEU A 326 -18.85 2.82 5.38
C LEU A 326 -20.03 3.44 6.14
N TYR A 327 -19.82 4.57 6.83
CA TYR A 327 -20.90 5.24 7.55
C TYR A 327 -21.98 5.76 6.60
N GLU A 328 -21.62 6.29 5.43
CA GLU A 328 -22.60 6.69 4.42
C GLU A 328 -23.40 5.49 3.91
N ILE A 329 -22.73 4.38 3.59
CA ILE A 329 -23.39 3.14 3.15
C ILE A 329 -24.36 2.65 4.24
N TYR A 330 -23.89 2.58 5.49
CA TYR A 330 -24.69 2.20 6.64
C TYR A 330 -25.91 3.12 6.81
N ARG A 331 -25.72 4.45 6.70
CA ARG A 331 -26.80 5.43 6.80
C ARG A 331 -27.90 5.19 5.76
N GLN A 332 -27.52 4.96 4.51
CA GLN A 332 -28.49 4.70 3.43
C GLN A 332 -29.26 3.39 3.67
N GLN A 333 -28.56 2.34 4.07
CA GLN A 333 -29.20 1.05 4.38
C GLN A 333 -30.11 1.14 5.61
N TRP A 334 -29.70 1.85 6.65
CA TRP A 334 -30.50 2.06 7.86
C TRP A 334 -31.75 2.89 7.61
N ALA A 335 -31.64 4.00 6.87
CA ALA A 335 -32.78 4.81 6.47
C ALA A 335 -33.79 4.01 5.64
N GLY A 336 -33.31 3.14 4.74
CA GLY A 336 -34.16 2.20 3.99
C GLY A 336 -34.96 1.25 4.90
N ARG A 337 -34.35 0.74 5.98
CA ARG A 337 -35.04 -0.11 6.97
C ARG A 337 -36.14 0.63 7.73
N ILE A 338 -35.90 1.87 8.15
CA ILE A 338 -36.91 2.68 8.87
C ILE A 338 -38.13 2.95 8.01
N ASN A 339 -37.93 3.29 6.72
CA ASN A 339 -39.03 3.57 5.81
C ASN A 339 -39.91 2.33 5.57
N LEU A 340 -39.31 1.15 5.41
CA LEU A 340 -40.05 -0.11 5.28
C LEU A 340 -40.86 -0.45 6.53
N ASN A 341 -40.26 -0.31 7.72
CA ASN A 341 -40.94 -0.60 8.98
C ASN A 341 -42.09 0.38 9.26
N THR A 342 -41.94 1.65 8.89
CA THR A 342 -43.00 2.67 9.04
C THR A 342 -44.18 2.37 8.10
N LEU A 343 -43.92 1.95 6.86
CA LEU A 343 -44.97 1.56 5.91
C LEU A 343 -45.70 0.27 6.32
N GLN A 344 -45.01 -0.68 6.97
CA GLN A 344 -45.65 -1.90 7.49
C GLN A 344 -46.53 -1.64 8.73
N LYS A 345 -46.20 -0.65 9.56
CA LYS A 345 -47.02 -0.26 10.72
C LYS A 345 -48.23 0.62 10.37
N ALA A 346 -48.26 1.17 9.17
CA ALA A 346 -49.36 2.02 8.68
C ALA A 346 -50.45 1.25 7.92
N LYS A 347 -50.31 -0.09 7.80
CA LYS A 347 -51.32 -1.01 7.27
C LYS A 347 -51.98 -1.77 8.41
#